data_AF-A0A4W5PSP7-F1
#
_entry.id   AF-A0A4W5PSP7-F1
#
_cell.length_a   1.000
_cell.length_b   1.000
_cell.length_c   1.000
_cell.angle_alpha   90.00
_cell.angle_beta   90.00
_cell.angle_gamma   90.00
#
_symmetry.space_group_name_H-M   'P 1'
#
loop_
_entity.id
_entity.type
_entity.pdbx_description
1 polymer ?
#
loop_
_entity_poly.entity_id
_entity_poly.type
_entity_poly.pdbx_seq_one_letter_code
_entity_poly.pdbx_strand_id
1 'polypeptide(L)'
;GRLKANTHLSFPSPHDSEHLLTNWVDTRTVYIGNKEPPPGAEAYIPQRYPDNRIISSKYTFWNFVPKNLFEQFRRIANFYFLIIFLVQLIIDTPTSPITSGLPLFFVITVTAIKQGYEDWLRHKADNAINQCPVHEVQHGNVIRKQSRKLRVGDVVLIKEDETFPCDLILLSTSREDGTCFVTTASLDGESSHKVTLHSD
;
A
#
# COMPACT_ATOMS: atom_id res chain seq x y z
N GLY A 1 27.39 -15.85 -20.39
CA GLY A 1 26.92 -16.86 -19.41
C GLY A 1 25.49 -16.55 -19.04
N ARG A 2 24.62 -17.57 -18.96
CA ARG A 2 23.18 -17.43 -18.70
C ARG A 2 22.98 -17.53 -17.19
N LEU A 3 22.78 -16.41 -16.49
CA LEU A 3 22.46 -16.42 -15.06
C LEU A 3 21.03 -16.95 -14.88
N LYS A 4 20.90 -18.17 -14.36
CA LYS A 4 19.67 -18.70 -13.78
C LYS A 4 19.77 -18.48 -12.27
N ALA A 5 19.03 -17.52 -11.73
CA ALA A 5 18.79 -17.46 -10.29
C ALA A 5 17.72 -18.52 -9.98
N ASN A 6 18.11 -19.59 -9.29
CA ASN A 6 17.23 -20.66 -8.86
C ASN A 6 17.32 -20.75 -7.34
N THR A 7 16.51 -19.95 -6.63
CA THR A 7 16.55 -19.92 -5.17
C THR A 7 15.29 -20.59 -4.63
N HIS A 8 15.39 -21.88 -4.32
CA HIS A 8 14.41 -22.60 -3.51
C HIS A 8 14.60 -22.15 -2.05
N LEU A 9 13.68 -21.32 -1.54
CA LEU A 9 13.59 -21.05 -0.11
C LEU A 9 12.45 -21.90 0.45
N SER A 10 12.80 -22.98 1.15
CA SER A 10 11.88 -23.83 1.90
C SER A 10 12.02 -23.54 3.39
N PHE A 11 10.95 -23.07 4.03
CA PHE A 11 10.82 -23.01 5.48
C PHE A 11 9.91 -24.18 5.95
N PRO A 12 10.20 -24.81 7.11
CA PRO A 12 9.39 -25.90 7.62
C PRO A 12 8.14 -25.37 8.35
N SER A 13 6.99 -26.02 8.14
CA SER A 13 5.75 -25.76 8.89
C SER A 13 5.46 -26.91 9.87
N PRO A 14 5.08 -26.65 11.13
CA PRO A 14 4.51 -27.66 12.00
C PRO A 14 2.97 -27.57 12.01
N HIS A 15 2.36 -28.66 11.54
CA HIS A 15 1.04 -29.20 11.90
C HIS A 15 -0.25 -28.43 11.56
N ASP A 16 -0.87 -28.88 10.47
CA ASP A 16 -2.28 -29.25 10.28
C ASP A 16 -3.34 -28.64 11.24
N SER A 17 -4.24 -27.80 10.70
CA SER A 17 -5.70 -28.10 10.68
C SER A 17 -6.50 -27.05 9.89
N GLU A 18 -7.55 -27.56 9.23
CA GLU A 18 -8.69 -26.87 8.57
C GLU A 18 -8.53 -26.38 7.12
N HIS A 19 -8.78 -27.35 6.23
CA HIS A 19 -9.43 -27.17 4.93
C HIS A 19 -10.61 -26.17 5.01
N LEU A 20 -10.53 -25.08 4.23
CA LEU A 20 -11.60 -24.24 3.64
C LEU A 20 -11.38 -22.72 3.70
N LEU A 21 -10.14 -22.21 3.56
CA LEU A 21 -9.93 -20.81 3.21
C LEU A 21 -8.78 -20.65 2.20
N THR A 22 -9.17 -20.17 1.01
CA THR A 22 -8.40 -19.40 0.03
C THR A 22 -7.06 -19.96 -0.48
N ASN A 23 -6.97 -20.04 -1.81
CA ASN A 23 -5.75 -20.29 -2.60
C ASN A 23 -4.63 -19.25 -2.33
N TRP A 24 -4.05 -19.26 -1.14
CA TRP A 24 -2.73 -18.72 -0.91
C TRP A 24 -1.76 -19.76 -1.46
N VAL A 25 -1.35 -19.56 -2.71
CA VAL A 25 -0.12 -20.21 -3.17
C VAL A 25 1.00 -19.56 -2.37
N ASP A 26 1.43 -20.22 -1.29
CA ASP A 26 2.46 -19.72 -0.36
C ASP A 26 3.81 -19.46 -1.05
N THR A 27 3.95 -19.93 -2.28
CA THR A 27 5.15 -19.77 -3.10
C THR A 27 4.84 -19.02 -4.39
N ARG A 28 5.68 -18.02 -4.69
CA ARG A 28 5.65 -17.27 -5.94
C ARG A 28 6.94 -17.51 -6.72
N THR A 29 6.81 -17.78 -8.01
CA THR A 29 7.97 -17.90 -8.92
C THR A 29 7.97 -16.72 -9.87
N VAL A 30 9.05 -15.93 -9.81
CA VAL A 30 9.22 -14.73 -10.62
C VAL A 30 10.36 -14.96 -11.62
N TYR A 31 10.07 -14.78 -12.90
CA TYR A 31 11.08 -14.82 -13.95
C TYR A 31 11.57 -13.40 -14.25
N ILE A 32 12.90 -13.22 -14.19
CA ILE A 32 13.54 -11.92 -14.44
C ILE A 32 13.32 -11.48 -15.89
N GLY A 33 12.93 -10.23 -16.08
CA GLY A 33 12.70 -9.60 -17.37
C GLY A 33 11.38 -10.01 -18.03
N ASN A 34 10.36 -10.35 -17.24
CA ASN A 34 9.03 -10.76 -17.72
C ASN A 34 9.06 -11.93 -18.72
N LYS A 35 10.07 -12.81 -18.61
CA LYS A 35 10.24 -13.95 -19.52
C LYS A 35 9.25 -15.04 -19.19
N GLU A 36 8.68 -15.65 -20.23
CA GLU A 36 7.88 -16.86 -20.09
C GLU A 36 8.74 -18.02 -19.57
N PRO A 37 8.10 -19.00 -18.89
CA PRO A 37 8.79 -20.21 -18.44
C PRO A 37 9.49 -20.90 -19.61
N PRO A 38 10.67 -21.50 -19.40
CA PRO A 38 11.31 -22.29 -20.44
C PRO A 38 10.40 -23.46 -20.90
N PRO A 39 10.44 -23.84 -22.19
CA PRO A 39 9.66 -24.97 -22.70
C PRO A 39 10.01 -26.25 -21.91
N GLY A 40 9.01 -26.92 -21.33
CA GLY A 40 9.20 -28.11 -20.51
C GLY A 40 9.20 -27.87 -18.99
N ALA A 41 9.01 -26.64 -18.52
CA ALA A 41 8.55 -26.42 -17.15
C ALA A 41 7.13 -26.99 -16.99
N GLU A 42 6.87 -27.69 -15.87
CA GLU A 42 5.51 -28.13 -15.51
C GLU A 42 4.52 -26.97 -15.59
N ALA A 43 3.23 -27.30 -15.82
CA ALA A 43 2.14 -26.36 -16.09
C ALA A 43 2.27 -25.03 -15.34
N TYR A 44 2.83 -24.02 -16.01
CA TYR A 44 2.97 -22.69 -15.43
C TYR A 44 1.60 -22.03 -15.40
N ILE A 45 1.10 -21.81 -14.19
CA ILE A 45 -0.10 -21.00 -13.98
C ILE A 45 0.36 -19.54 -13.93
N PRO A 46 -0.05 -18.67 -14.86
CA PRO A 46 0.30 -17.25 -14.82
C PRO A 46 -0.19 -16.64 -13.51
N GLN A 47 0.75 -16.27 -12.63
CA GLN A 47 0.39 -15.61 -11.38
C GLN A 47 0.04 -14.15 -11.66
N ARG A 48 -1.13 -13.73 -11.17
CA ARG A 48 -1.57 -12.34 -11.27
C ARG A 48 -1.06 -11.56 -10.07
N TYR A 49 -0.09 -10.69 -10.31
CA TYR A 49 0.45 -9.80 -9.28
C TYR A 49 -0.38 -8.51 -9.16
N PRO A 50 -0.45 -7.90 -7.97
CA PRO A 50 -1.00 -6.56 -7.83
C PRO A 50 -0.14 -5.52 -8.57
N ASP A 51 -0.78 -4.42 -8.99
CA ASP A 51 -0.07 -3.28 -9.58
C ASP A 51 0.76 -2.55 -8.50
N ASN A 52 1.87 -1.92 -8.89
CA ASN A 52 2.72 -1.14 -7.98
C ASN A 52 2.13 0.24 -7.61
N ARG A 53 0.81 0.32 -7.40
CA ARG A 53 0.12 1.57 -7.08
C ARG A 53 -0.20 1.63 -5.59
N ILE A 54 0.36 2.62 -4.90
CA ILE A 54 0.05 2.90 -3.49
C ILE A 54 -1.23 3.72 -3.41
N ILE A 55 -2.16 3.30 -2.55
CA ILE A 55 -3.39 4.01 -2.21
C ILE A 55 -3.56 3.93 -0.68
N SER A 56 -3.10 4.94 0.03
CA SER A 56 -3.25 5.08 1.48
C SER A 56 -4.51 5.88 1.87
N SER A 57 -5.09 6.61 0.93
CA SER A 57 -6.37 7.31 1.09
C SER A 57 -7.54 6.36 1.34
N LYS A 58 -8.46 6.77 2.21
CA LYS A 58 -9.63 5.98 2.62
C LYS A 58 -10.88 6.34 1.83
N TYR A 59 -10.95 7.58 1.36
CA TYR A 59 -12.11 8.13 0.68
C TYR A 59 -11.80 8.43 -0.78
N THR A 60 -12.83 8.33 -1.60
CA THR A 60 -12.90 8.92 -2.93
C THR A 60 -13.83 10.13 -2.86
N PHE A 61 -13.76 11.02 -3.84
CA PHE A 61 -14.64 12.18 -3.90
C PHE A 61 -16.13 11.82 -3.72
N TRP A 62 -16.58 10.74 -4.37
CA TRP A 62 -17.98 10.30 -4.34
C TRP A 62 -18.39 9.59 -3.05
N ASN A 63 -17.53 8.73 -2.51
CA ASN A 63 -17.87 7.97 -1.32
C ASN A 63 -17.58 8.71 0.00
N PHE A 64 -16.93 9.88 -0.07
CA PHE A 64 -16.53 10.63 1.12
C PHE A 64 -17.71 10.91 2.03
N VAL A 65 -18.74 11.62 1.54
CA VAL A 65 -19.89 12.01 2.36
C VAL A 65 -20.62 10.81 2.98
N PRO A 66 -21.10 9.81 2.21
CA PRO A 66 -21.85 8.69 2.80
C PRO A 66 -21.00 7.84 3.75
N LYS A 67 -19.73 7.56 3.40
CA LYS A 67 -18.85 6.73 4.24
C LYS A 67 -18.42 7.47 5.50
N ASN A 68 -18.07 8.75 5.38
CA ASN A 68 -17.66 9.59 6.50
C ASN A 68 -18.79 9.76 7.50
N LEU A 69 -20.01 10.10 7.04
CA LEU A 69 -21.17 10.23 7.92
C LEU A 69 -21.50 8.92 8.63
N PHE A 70 -21.47 7.79 7.92
CA PHE A 70 -21.70 6.48 8.52
C PHE A 70 -20.68 6.18 9.64
N GLU A 71 -19.39 6.45 9.40
CA GLU A 71 -18.35 6.27 10.41
C GLU A 71 -18.53 7.19 11.62
N GLN A 72 -18.97 8.43 11.41
CA GLN A 72 -19.23 9.37 12.49
C GLN A 72 -20.45 8.94 13.35
N PHE A 73 -21.53 8.47 12.74
CA PHE A 73 -22.74 8.02 13.45
C PHE A 73 -22.61 6.64 14.09
N ARG A 74 -21.58 5.85 13.76
CA ARG A 74 -21.25 4.64 14.52
C ARG A 74 -20.66 4.94 15.91
N ARG A 75 -20.27 6.18 16.19
CA ARG A 75 -19.80 6.58 17.51
C ARG A 75 -21.00 6.77 18.45
N ILE A 76 -20.94 6.14 19.62
CA ILE A 76 -22.05 6.12 20.60
C ILE A 76 -22.57 7.52 20.91
N ALA A 77 -21.68 8.51 21.13
CA ALA A 77 -22.09 9.88 21.43
C ALA A 77 -22.85 10.54 20.26
N ASN A 78 -22.33 10.45 19.04
CA ASN A 78 -22.97 11.03 17.85
C ASN A 78 -24.30 10.34 17.54
N PHE A 79 -24.37 9.02 17.73
CA PHE A 79 -25.61 8.26 17.60
C PHE A 79 -26.64 8.67 18.64
N TYR A 80 -26.23 8.82 19.91
CA TYR A 80 -27.09 9.30 20.99
C TYR A 80 -27.70 10.67 20.67
N PHE A 81 -26.87 11.65 20.28
CA PHE A 81 -27.36 12.98 19.90
C PHE A 81 -28.28 12.95 18.68
N LEU A 82 -28.01 12.07 17.71
CA LEU A 82 -28.90 11.88 16.56
C LEU A 82 -30.29 11.39 17.01
N ILE A 83 -30.36 10.39 17.90
CA ILE A 83 -31.64 9.89 18.40
C ILE A 83 -32.39 10.98 19.18
N ILE A 84 -31.71 11.71 20.06
CA ILE A 84 -32.33 12.82 20.80
C ILE A 84 -32.88 13.89 19.84
N PHE A 85 -32.10 14.26 18.82
CA PHE A 85 -32.55 15.22 17.80
C PHE A 85 -33.79 14.72 17.04
N LEU A 86 -33.82 13.44 16.63
CA LEU A 86 -34.99 12.85 15.96
C LEU A 86 -36.23 12.80 16.86
N VAL A 87 -36.06 12.46 18.15
CA VAL A 87 -37.16 12.46 19.13
C VAL A 87 -37.74 13.87 19.31
N GLN A 88 -36.89 14.88 19.42
CA GLN A 88 -37.31 16.29 19.53
C GLN A 88 -38.01 16.82 18.28
N LEU A 89 -37.75 16.24 17.09
CA LEU A 89 -38.46 16.59 15.85
C LEU A 89 -39.85 15.96 15.73
N ILE A 90 -40.06 14.81 16.36
CA ILE A 90 -41.32 14.05 16.26
C ILE A 90 -42.28 14.42 17.39
N ILE A 91 -41.76 14.70 18.58
CA ILE A 91 -42.54 14.99 19.79
C ILE A 91 -42.43 16.47 20.13
N ASP A 92 -43.55 17.09 20.53
CA ASP A 92 -43.56 18.43 21.12
C ASP A 92 -42.90 18.41 22.52
N THR A 93 -41.57 18.43 22.51
CA THR A 93 -40.77 18.57 23.74
C THR A 93 -40.64 20.06 24.11
N PRO A 94 -40.50 20.40 25.40
CA PRO A 94 -40.29 21.78 25.83
C PRO A 94 -38.94 22.38 25.38
N THR A 95 -38.02 21.52 24.91
CA THR A 95 -36.70 21.89 24.40
C THR A 95 -36.72 22.02 22.88
N SER A 96 -36.15 23.10 22.34
CA SER A 96 -36.06 23.29 20.89
C SER A 96 -35.10 22.27 20.23
N PRO A 97 -35.45 21.66 19.08
CA PRO A 97 -34.57 20.77 18.31
C PRO A 97 -33.22 21.41 17.92
N ILE A 98 -33.16 22.74 17.87
CA ILE A 98 -31.94 23.50 17.59
C ILE A 98 -30.86 23.21 18.65
N THR A 99 -31.27 23.00 19.91
CA THR A 99 -30.34 22.80 21.05
C THR A 99 -29.55 21.49 20.96
N SER A 100 -30.08 20.46 20.31
CA SER A 100 -29.39 19.19 20.05
C SER A 100 -28.82 19.10 18.63
N GLY A 101 -29.53 19.66 17.64
CA GLY A 101 -29.15 19.61 16.23
C GLY A 101 -27.95 20.49 15.88
N LEU A 102 -27.87 21.72 16.43
CA LEU A 102 -26.79 22.66 16.11
C LEU A 102 -25.41 22.15 16.58
N PRO A 103 -25.23 21.69 17.83
CA PRO A 103 -23.95 21.12 18.26
C PRO A 103 -23.57 19.85 17.48
N LEU A 104 -24.55 18.97 17.20
CA LEU A 104 -24.32 17.76 16.41
C LEU A 104 -23.84 18.12 15.00
N PHE A 105 -24.55 18.99 14.30
CA PHE A 105 -24.19 19.44 12.95
C PHE A 105 -22.79 20.08 12.93
N PHE A 106 -22.48 20.92 13.91
CA PHE A 106 -21.17 21.55 14.05
C PHE A 106 -20.04 20.52 14.21
N VAL A 107 -20.19 19.59 15.15
CA VAL A 107 -19.19 18.55 15.42
C VAL A 107 -18.99 17.64 14.20
N ILE A 108 -20.09 17.23 13.56
CA ILE A 108 -20.05 16.39 12.36
C ILE A 108 -19.32 17.10 11.21
N THR A 109 -19.63 18.39 11.01
CA THR A 109 -19.05 19.21 9.94
C THR A 109 -17.56 19.43 10.16
N VAL A 110 -17.14 19.86 11.34
CA VAL A 110 -15.72 20.09 11.67
C VAL A 110 -14.92 18.80 11.54
N THR A 111 -15.48 17.68 12.03
CA THR A 111 -14.83 16.36 11.92
C THR A 111 -14.71 15.91 10.47
N ALA A 112 -15.75 16.12 9.66
CA ALA A 112 -15.72 15.80 8.23
C ALA A 112 -14.65 16.64 7.51
N ILE A 113 -14.60 17.95 7.74
CA ILE A 113 -13.60 18.84 7.12
C ILE A 113 -12.18 18.37 7.48
N LYS A 114 -11.91 18.12 8.77
CA LYS A 114 -10.60 17.64 9.23
C LYS A 114 -10.21 16.33 8.54
N GLN A 115 -11.10 15.34 8.56
CA GLN A 115 -10.82 14.03 7.96
C GLN A 115 -10.67 14.10 6.44
N GLY A 116 -11.48 14.94 5.77
CA GLY A 116 -11.36 15.17 4.33
C GLY A 116 -10.03 15.84 3.96
N TYR A 117 -9.60 16.83 4.74
CA TYR A 117 -8.30 17.48 4.54
C TYR A 117 -7.12 16.50 4.73
N GLU A 118 -7.14 15.73 5.82
CA GLU A 118 -6.13 14.70 6.07
C GLU A 118 -6.09 13.64 4.95
N ASP A 119 -7.25 13.19 4.46
CA ASP A 119 -7.31 12.22 3.36
C ASP A 119 -6.86 12.82 2.02
N TRP A 120 -7.13 14.11 1.78
CA TRP A 120 -6.60 14.82 0.61
C TRP A 120 -5.08 14.92 0.62
N LEU A 121 -4.47 15.15 1.79
CA LEU A 121 -3.01 15.11 1.93
C LEU A 121 -2.44 13.73 1.58
N ARG A 122 -3.15 12.65 1.96
CA ARG A 122 -2.78 11.28 1.54
C ARG A 122 -2.87 11.10 0.03
N HIS A 123 -3.93 11.56 -0.62
CA HIS A 123 -4.04 11.53 -2.09
C HIS A 123 -2.85 12.24 -2.76
N LYS A 124 -2.47 13.41 -2.24
CA LYS A 124 -1.32 14.16 -2.76
C LYS A 124 -0.01 13.40 -2.57
N ALA A 125 0.22 12.82 -1.39
CA ALA A 125 1.41 12.02 -1.09
C ALA A 125 1.47 10.74 -1.94
N ASP A 126 0.37 9.99 -2.01
CA ASP A 126 0.24 8.79 -2.85
C ASP A 126 0.55 9.12 -4.31
N ASN A 127 0.02 10.23 -4.84
CA ASN A 127 0.27 10.61 -6.22
C ASN A 127 1.74 10.99 -6.46
N ALA A 128 2.41 11.65 -5.51
CA ALA A 128 3.83 11.96 -5.61
C ALA A 128 4.69 10.68 -5.70
N ILE A 129 4.42 9.69 -4.84
CA ILE A 129 5.15 8.41 -4.84
C ILE A 129 4.85 7.62 -6.13
N ASN A 130 3.58 7.49 -6.49
CA ASN A 130 3.15 6.76 -7.69
C ASN A 130 3.72 7.33 -9.00
N GLN A 131 3.96 8.65 -9.04
CA GLN A 131 4.52 9.34 -10.21
C GLN A 131 6.05 9.46 -10.16
N CYS A 132 6.70 9.05 -9.07
CA CYS A 132 8.14 9.11 -8.92
C CYS A 132 8.85 8.37 -10.08
N PRO A 133 9.83 8.99 -10.75
CA PRO A 133 10.55 8.36 -11.85
C PRO A 133 11.57 7.34 -11.35
N VAL A 134 11.50 6.12 -11.86
CA VAL A 134 12.40 5.00 -11.58
C VAL A 134 13.15 4.61 -12.85
N HIS A 135 14.40 4.19 -12.72
CA HIS A 135 15.19 3.65 -13.82
C HIS A 135 14.94 2.14 -13.97
N GLU A 136 14.42 1.72 -15.11
CA GLU A 136 14.17 0.33 -15.47
C GLU A 136 15.17 -0.11 -16.55
N VAL A 137 15.76 -1.29 -16.39
CA VAL A 137 16.69 -1.87 -17.36
C VAL A 137 15.91 -2.80 -18.29
N GLN A 138 15.71 -2.36 -19.53
CA GLN A 138 15.06 -3.14 -20.58
C GLN A 138 15.99 -3.36 -21.76
N HIS A 139 16.23 -4.62 -22.13
CA HIS A 139 17.03 -5.00 -23.30
C HIS A 139 18.42 -4.33 -23.35
N GLY A 140 19.06 -4.16 -22.18
CA GLY A 140 20.37 -3.51 -22.06
C GLY A 140 20.34 -1.97 -22.05
N ASN A 141 19.17 -1.36 -22.17
CA ASN A 141 18.99 0.09 -22.09
C ASN A 141 18.31 0.48 -20.77
N VAL A 142 18.69 1.65 -20.23
CA VAL A 142 18.05 2.21 -19.04
C VAL A 142 16.98 3.22 -19.46
N ILE A 143 15.73 2.95 -19.11
CA ILE A 143 14.59 3.84 -19.40
C ILE A 143 14.00 4.39 -18.10
N ARG A 144 13.42 5.59 -18.15
CA ARG A 144 12.70 6.16 -17.00
C ARG A 144 11.21 5.86 -17.09
N LYS A 145 10.64 5.32 -16.02
CA LYS A 145 9.22 4.98 -15.89
C LYS A 145 8.65 5.50 -14.58
N GLN A 146 7.35 5.75 -14.52
CA GLN A 146 6.69 6.05 -13.25
C GLN A 146 6.69 4.80 -12.36
N SER A 147 6.97 4.96 -11.06
CA SER A 147 6.97 3.89 -10.06
C SER A 147 5.73 3.00 -10.15
N ARG A 148 4.53 3.60 -10.29
CA ARG A 148 3.26 2.86 -10.42
C ARG A 148 3.15 1.91 -11.62
N LYS A 149 4.03 2.05 -12.60
CA LYS A 149 4.03 1.22 -13.82
C LYS A 149 5.03 0.07 -13.75
N LEU A 150 5.81 -0.05 -12.66
CA LEU A 150 6.66 -1.21 -12.41
C LEU A 150 5.82 -2.47 -12.26
N ARG A 151 6.35 -3.59 -12.74
CA ARG A 151 5.74 -4.91 -12.64
C ARG A 151 6.72 -5.90 -12.03
N VAL A 152 6.18 -6.95 -11.41
CA VAL A 152 6.99 -8.05 -10.86
C VAL A 152 7.80 -8.69 -11.99
N GLY A 153 9.12 -8.75 -11.82
CA GLY A 153 10.06 -9.24 -12.83
C GLY A 153 10.81 -8.13 -13.58
N ASP A 154 10.41 -6.87 -13.45
CA ASP A 154 11.17 -5.72 -13.97
C ASP A 154 12.51 -5.61 -13.23
N VAL A 155 13.58 -5.29 -13.96
CA VAL A 155 14.91 -5.02 -13.38
C VAL A 155 15.04 -3.51 -13.22
N VAL A 156 15.31 -3.04 -12.01
CA VAL A 156 15.47 -1.61 -11.72
C VAL A 156 16.90 -1.27 -11.33
N LEU A 157 17.34 -0.08 -11.72
CA LEU A 157 18.59 0.52 -11.29
C LEU A 157 18.26 1.61 -10.27
N ILE A 158 18.78 1.48 -9.06
CA ILE A 158 18.60 2.47 -7.99
C ILE A 158 19.93 3.21 -7.82
N LYS A 159 19.88 4.55 -7.86
CA LYS A 159 21.06 5.38 -7.61
C LYS A 159 21.19 5.69 -6.12
N GLU A 160 22.36 6.20 -5.73
CA GLU A 160 22.56 6.73 -4.39
C GLU A 160 21.51 7.81 -4.07
N ASP A 161 21.06 7.83 -2.82
CA ASP A 161 20.01 8.71 -2.29
C ASP A 161 18.62 8.61 -2.97
N GLU A 162 18.36 7.58 -3.79
CA GLU A 162 17.02 7.29 -4.32
C GLU A 162 16.23 6.36 -3.38
N THR A 163 14.94 6.63 -3.21
CA THR A 163 14.03 5.78 -2.43
C THR A 163 13.65 4.52 -3.22
N PHE A 164 13.52 3.39 -2.53
CA PHE A 164 13.04 2.16 -3.14
C PHE A 164 11.55 2.26 -3.52
N PRO A 165 11.18 1.94 -4.78
CA PRO A 165 9.81 2.06 -5.27
C PRO A 165 8.90 0.88 -4.92
N CYS A 166 9.49 -0.24 -4.50
CA CYS A 166 8.86 -1.50 -4.09
C CYS A 166 9.90 -2.39 -3.41
N ASP A 167 9.50 -3.58 -2.97
CA ASP A 167 10.42 -4.59 -2.46
C ASP A 167 11.31 -5.14 -3.59
N LEU A 168 12.62 -5.15 -3.38
CA LEU A 168 13.62 -5.54 -4.37
C LEU A 168 14.51 -6.67 -3.87
N ILE A 169 15.05 -7.43 -4.82
CA ILE A 169 16.16 -8.36 -4.58
C ILE A 169 17.41 -7.73 -5.18
N LEU A 170 18.46 -7.59 -4.37
CA LEU A 170 19.74 -7.06 -4.83
C LEU A 170 20.40 -8.06 -5.78
N LEU A 171 20.62 -7.67 -7.03
CA LEU A 171 21.31 -8.50 -8.02
C LEU A 171 22.80 -8.16 -8.15
N SER A 172 23.14 -6.88 -8.02
CA SER A 172 24.49 -6.37 -8.18
C SER A 172 24.60 -4.97 -7.59
N THR A 173 25.80 -4.57 -7.19
CA THR A 173 26.14 -3.27 -6.64
C THR A 173 27.32 -2.68 -7.42
N SER A 174 27.47 -1.35 -7.39
CA SER A 174 28.62 -0.66 -7.97
C SER A 174 29.87 -0.74 -7.09
N ARG A 175 29.76 -1.25 -5.85
CA ARG A 175 30.90 -1.40 -4.93
C ARG A 175 31.65 -2.70 -5.21
N GLU A 176 32.99 -2.61 -5.20
CA GLU A 176 33.88 -3.76 -5.46
C GLU A 176 33.75 -4.86 -4.41
N ASP A 177 33.34 -4.51 -3.19
CA ASP A 177 33.14 -5.44 -2.07
C ASP A 177 31.80 -6.20 -2.14
N GLY A 178 30.98 -6.00 -3.18
CA GLY A 178 29.69 -6.66 -3.33
C GLY A 178 28.63 -6.17 -2.34
N THR A 179 28.91 -5.11 -1.57
CA THR A 179 27.99 -4.60 -0.55
C THR A 179 27.08 -3.50 -1.08
N CYS A 180 25.87 -3.41 -0.53
CA CYS A 180 24.97 -2.28 -0.71
C CYS A 180 24.46 -1.85 0.66
N PHE A 181 24.29 -0.55 0.87
CA PHE A 181 23.84 -0.02 2.12
C PHE A 181 22.46 0.61 2.00
N VAL A 182 21.59 0.24 2.92
CA VAL A 182 20.21 0.72 2.96
C VAL A 182 19.94 1.40 4.29
N THR A 183 19.41 2.62 4.23
CA THR A 183 18.89 3.32 5.41
C THR A 183 17.40 3.06 5.54
N THR A 184 16.99 2.52 6.68
CA THR A 184 15.58 2.17 6.97
C THR A 184 14.81 3.23 7.73
N ALA A 185 15.39 4.44 7.93
CA ALA A 185 14.82 5.51 8.75
C ALA A 185 13.36 5.88 8.43
N SER A 186 12.89 5.68 7.20
CA SER A 186 11.49 5.92 6.81
C SER A 186 10.52 4.79 7.19
N LEU A 187 11.03 3.61 7.56
CA LEU A 187 10.26 2.43 7.96
C LEU A 187 10.24 2.22 9.47
N ASP A 188 11.36 2.46 10.15
CA ASP A 188 11.53 2.21 11.59
C ASP A 188 11.56 3.49 12.45
N GLY A 189 11.75 4.66 11.83
CA GLY A 189 11.83 5.95 12.54
C GLY A 189 13.14 6.16 13.30
N GLU A 190 14.13 5.28 13.13
CA GLU A 190 15.42 5.34 13.81
C GLU A 190 16.48 5.89 12.85
N SER A 191 17.23 6.91 13.27
CA SER A 191 18.11 7.71 12.42
C SER A 191 19.48 7.08 12.11
N SER A 192 19.70 5.79 12.39
CA SER A 192 21.04 5.19 12.35
C SER A 192 21.17 3.75 11.83
N HIS A 193 20.10 3.11 11.34
CA HIS A 193 20.20 1.72 10.90
C HIS A 193 20.56 1.60 9.43
N LYS A 194 21.77 1.10 9.19
CA LYS A 194 22.34 0.83 7.88
C LYS A 194 22.43 -0.68 7.69
N VAL A 195 21.52 -1.24 6.90
CA VAL A 195 21.55 -2.67 6.56
C VAL A 195 22.53 -2.87 5.42
N THR A 196 23.46 -3.81 5.59
CA THR A 196 24.39 -4.22 4.53
C THR A 196 23.81 -5.42 3.80
N LEU A 197 23.54 -5.27 2.52
CA LEU A 197 23.15 -6.36 1.63
C LEU A 197 24.38 -6.85 0.87
N HIS A 198 24.43 -8.14 0.53
CA HIS A 198 25.47 -8.73 -0.32
C HIS A 198 24.80 -9.31 -1.56
N SER A 199 25.39 -9.07 -2.74
CA SER A 199 25.03 -9.81 -3.94
C SER A 199 25.82 -11.13 -3.97
N ASP A 200 25.12 -12.27 -4.01
CA ASP A 200 25.71 -13.61 -4.15
C ASP A 200 26.32 -13.84 -5.55
#